data_AF-M2T2C9-F1
#
_entry.id   AF-M2T2C9-F1
#
_cell.length_a   1.000
_cell.length_b   1.000
_cell.length_c   1.000
_cell.angle_alpha   90.00
_cell.angle_beta   90.00
_cell.angle_gamma   90.00
#
_symmetry.space_group_name_H-M   'P 1'
#
loop_
_entity.id
_entity.type
_entity.pdbx_description
1 polymer ?
#
loop_
_entity_poly.entity_id
_entity_poly.type
_entity_poly.pdbx_seq_one_letter_code
_entity_poly.pdbx_strand_id
1 'polypeptide(L)' 'MTRQKCAAICKDCLYFALGHTKECWCGDAFHTATELVNDGACSAKCGGDKTHACGGDGMLPIYSK' A
#
# COMPACT_ATOMS: atom_id res chain seq x y z
N MET A 1 2.29 -10.31 -1.64
CA MET A 1 3.14 -9.13 -1.33
C MET A 1 3.14 -8.90 0.18
N THR A 2 4.22 -8.34 0.76
CA THR A 2 4.27 -7.88 2.18
C THR A 2 4.70 -6.42 2.22
N ARG A 3 4.47 -5.73 3.34
CA ARG A 3 4.90 -4.34 3.53
C ARG A 3 6.40 -4.17 3.36
N GLN A 4 7.17 -5.03 4.03
CA GLN A 4 8.64 -5.00 4.00
C GLN A 4 9.17 -5.24 2.60
N LYS A 5 8.58 -6.20 1.86
CA LYS A 5 8.98 -6.47 0.49
C LYS A 5 8.68 -5.30 -0.44
N CYS A 6 7.52 -4.66 -0.29
CA CYS A 6 7.17 -3.49 -1.10
C CYS A 6 8.05 -2.27 -0.76
N ALA A 7 8.30 -2.00 0.52
CA ALA A 7 9.21 -0.94 0.97
C ALA A 7 10.64 -1.14 0.40
N ALA A 8 11.11 -2.39 0.34
CA ALA A 8 12.41 -2.72 -0.25
C ALA A 8 12.44 -2.52 -1.78
N ILE A 9 11.34 -2.80 -2.48
CA ILE A 9 11.21 -2.54 -3.92
C ILE A 9 11.20 -1.03 -4.17
N CYS A 10 10.42 -0.26 -3.42
CA CYS A 10 10.28 1.19 -3.56
C CYS A 10 11.40 1.96 -2.84
N LYS A 11 12.61 1.42 -2.81
CA LYS A 11 13.69 1.99 -1.97
C LYS A 11 14.14 3.39 -2.41
N ASP A 12 13.85 3.79 -3.63
CA ASP A 12 14.27 5.08 -4.18
C ASP A 12 13.11 6.08 -4.28
N CYS A 13 11.94 5.75 -3.71
CA CYS A 13 10.76 6.63 -3.64
C CYS A 13 10.44 7.04 -2.19
N LEU A 14 9.74 8.16 -2.03
CA LEU A 14 9.28 8.70 -0.75
C LEU A 14 8.14 7.88 -0.16
N TYR A 15 7.24 7.38 -1.01
CA TYR A 15 6.07 6.62 -0.60
C TYR A 15 5.99 5.27 -1.32
N PHE A 16 5.33 4.34 -0.63
CA PHE A 16 4.90 3.08 -1.22
C PHE A 16 3.48 2.73 -0.78
N ALA A 17 2.78 1.97 -1.61
CA ALA A 17 1.42 1.52 -1.33
C ALA A 17 1.22 0.06 -1.73
N LEU A 18 0.24 -0.58 -1.09
CA LEU A 18 -0.08 -1.99 -1.31
C LEU A 18 -1.50 -2.12 -1.83
N GLY A 19 -1.66 -2.80 -2.97
CA GLY A 19 -2.97 -3.03 -3.58
C GLY A 19 -3.33 -4.51 -3.59
N HIS A 20 -4.60 -4.81 -3.26
CA HIS A 20 -5.26 -6.09 -3.52
C HIS A 20 -4.39 -7.34 -3.23
N THR A 21 -3.71 -7.35 -2.07
CA THR A 21 -2.87 -8.46 -1.53
C THR A 21 -1.55 -8.77 -2.26
N LYS A 22 -1.39 -8.33 -3.51
CA LYS A 22 -0.27 -8.71 -4.40
C LYS A 22 0.45 -7.54 -5.07
N GLU A 23 -0.15 -6.37 -5.11
CA GLU A 23 0.39 -5.20 -5.80
C GLU A 23 1.27 -4.38 -4.88
N CYS A 24 2.23 -3.68 -5.48
CA CYS A 24 3.13 -2.75 -4.84
C CYS A 24 3.30 -1.55 -5.76
N TRP A 25 3.05 -0.36 -5.20
CA TRP A 25 3.10 0.91 -5.91
C TRP A 25 4.17 1.77 -5.24
N CYS A 26 4.98 2.47 -6.05
CA CYS A 26 6.01 3.38 -5.57
C CYS A 26 5.75 4.77 -6.17
N GLY A 27 6.01 5.82 -5.41
CA GLY A 27 5.90 7.17 -5.95
C GLY A 27 6.24 8.26 -4.94
N ASP A 28 6.44 9.46 -5.45
CA ASP A 28 6.79 10.64 -4.65
C ASP A 28 5.61 11.63 -4.55
N ALA A 29 4.55 11.41 -5.33
CA ALA A 29 3.34 12.22 -5.35
C ALA A 29 2.14 11.42 -5.85
N PHE A 30 0.94 11.92 -5.58
CA PHE A 30 -0.30 11.40 -6.18
C PHE A 30 -0.53 12.05 -7.54
N HIS A 31 -0.68 11.23 -8.58
CA HIS A 31 -0.94 11.71 -9.95
C HIS A 31 -2.41 12.06 -10.22
N THR A 32 -3.30 11.72 -9.29
CA THR A 32 -4.74 11.94 -9.37
C THR A 32 -5.24 12.57 -8.08
N ALA A 33 -6.38 13.27 -8.14
CA ALA A 33 -7.07 13.69 -6.93
C ALA A 33 -7.35 12.47 -6.06
N THR A 34 -6.99 12.55 -4.79
CA THR A 34 -7.09 11.44 -3.83
C THR A 34 -7.64 11.99 -2.52
N GLU A 35 -8.50 11.23 -1.85
CA GLU A 35 -9.07 11.60 -0.56
C GLU A 35 -8.63 10.60 0.51
N LEU A 36 -8.48 11.10 1.73
CA LEU A 36 -8.23 10.23 2.88
C LEU A 36 -9.51 9.50 3.25
N VAL A 37 -9.39 8.18 3.38
CA VAL A 37 -10.47 7.31 3.86
C VAL A 37 -10.11 6.75 5.23
N ASN A 38 -11.09 6.17 5.91
CA ASN A 38 -10.84 5.47 7.17
C ASN A 38 -9.93 4.25 6.96
N ASP A 39 -8.99 4.01 7.88
CA ASP A 39 -8.07 2.87 7.84
C ASP A 39 -8.77 1.50 7.70
N GLY A 40 -10.01 1.37 8.20
CA GLY A 40 -10.83 0.17 8.07
C GLY A 40 -11.16 -0.19 6.61
N ALA A 41 -11.12 0.79 5.70
CA ALA A 41 -11.26 0.57 4.26
C ALA A 41 -10.05 -0.19 3.68
N CYS A 42 -8.90 -0.17 4.35
CA CYS A 42 -7.67 -0.87 3.96
C CYS A 42 -7.47 -2.18 4.75
N SER A 43 -8.52 -3.01 4.88
CA SER A 43 -8.53 -4.21 5.73
C SER A 43 -8.15 -5.53 5.03
N ALA A 44 -7.88 -5.52 3.72
CA ALA A 44 -7.52 -6.72 2.97
C ALA A 44 -6.16 -7.26 3.46
N LYS A 45 -6.10 -8.56 3.76
CA LYS A 45 -4.89 -9.20 4.26
C LYS A 45 -3.79 -9.29 3.19
N CYS A 46 -2.54 -9.09 3.57
CA CYS A 46 -1.44 -9.21 2.61
C CYS A 46 -1.32 -10.66 2.11
N GLY A 47 -1.09 -10.84 0.81
CA GLY A 47 -0.97 -12.18 0.23
C GLY A 47 0.26 -12.95 0.73
N GLY A 48 1.32 -12.24 1.14
CA GLY A 48 2.53 -12.83 1.72
C GLY A 48 2.57 -12.83 3.25
N ASP A 49 1.62 -12.17 3.91
CA ASP A 49 1.55 -12.07 5.37
C ASP A 49 0.13 -11.73 5.82
N LYS A 50 -0.61 -12.74 6.29
CA LYS A 50 -2.02 -12.57 6.68
C LYS A 50 -2.21 -11.84 8.02
N THR A 51 -1.14 -11.55 8.75
CA THR A 51 -1.22 -10.80 10.02
C THR A 51 -1.39 -9.30 9.76
N HIS A 52 -0.91 -8.83 8.61
CA HIS A 52 -0.96 -7.43 8.21
C HIS A 52 -2.06 -7.16 7.18
N ALA A 53 -2.59 -5.93 7.22
CA ALA A 53 -3.43 -5.39 6.16
C ALA A 53 -2.59 -4.71 5.08
N CYS A 54 -2.99 -4.87 3.81
CA CYS A 54 -2.30 -4.47 2.58
C CYS A 54 -3.32 -4.16 1.45
N GLY A 55 -4.20 -3.18 1.67
CA GLY A 55 -5.15 -2.72 0.68
C GLY A 55 -6.61 -2.87 1.10
N GLY A 56 -7.49 -2.48 0.20
CA GLY A 56 -8.94 -2.73 0.23
C GLY A 56 -9.48 -2.86 -1.18
N ASP A 57 -10.80 -2.88 -1.31
CA ASP A 57 -11.45 -2.84 -2.63
C ASP A 57 -11.33 -1.42 -3.21
N GLY A 58 -10.34 -1.22 -4.10
CA GLY A 58 -10.01 0.09 -4.66
C GLY A 58 -9.26 1.05 -3.72
N MET A 59 -8.94 0.63 -2.49
CA MET A 59 -8.27 1.47 -1.49
C MET A 59 -6.81 1.04 -1.29
N LEU A 60 -5.93 2.03 -1.20
CA LEU A 60 -4.48 1.84 -1.08
C LEU A 60 -3.97 2.45 0.23
N PRO A 61 -3.49 1.66 1.21
CA PRO A 61 -2.75 2.20 2.33
C PRO A 61 -1.41 2.73 1.82
N ILE A 62 -1.17 4.01 2.09
CA ILE A 62 0.06 4.70 1.74
C ILE A 62 0.98 4.69 2.95
N TYR A 63 2.24 4.36 2.73
CA TYR A 63 3.28 4.37 3.73
C TYR A 63 4.38 5.33 3.27
N SER A 64 4.78 6.25 4.15
CA SER A 64 6.03 6.98 4.00
C SER A 64 7.20 6.10 4.45
N LYS A 65 8.37 6.34 3.88
CA LYS A 65 9.61 5.82 4.45
C LYS A 65 9.98 6.48 5.77
#